data_AF-A0A7W0GBJ2-F1
#
_entry.id   AF-A0A7W0GBJ2-F1
#
_cell.length_a   1.000
_cell.length_b   1.000
_cell.length_c   1.000
_cell.angle_alpha   90.00
_cell.angle_beta   90.00
_cell.angle_gamma   90.00
#
_symmetry.space_group_name_H-M   'P 1'
#
loop_
_entity.id
_entity.type
_entity.pdbx_description
1 polymer ?
#
loop_
_entity_poly.entity_id
_entity_poly.type
_entity_poly.pdbx_seq_one_letter_code
_entity_poly.pdbx_strand_id
1 'polypeptide(L)'
;MSSGRATLGGLLLALVSAATFGTSGSFAGALLDAGWSPGAAVTTRIGLAAVFLTVPALIQLRGRWILLRRNLGLVVIFGLAAVAAAQLFFFLSVERVPVGVAILLEYSGVLLVVGWLWWRGQRPGPLTLSGAVVAMVGLVLVLDLLGAVSLDPIGVLWGLLAAVGLATYFVIS
;
A
#
# COMPACT_ATOMS: atom_id res chain seq x y z
N MET A 1 -36.01 15.59 -5.04
CA MET A 1 -36.12 14.15 -4.69
C MET A 1 -34.93 13.30 -5.19
N SER A 2 -33.73 13.86 -5.38
CA SER A 2 -32.54 13.14 -5.92
C SER A 2 -31.52 12.69 -4.86
N SER A 3 -31.58 13.22 -3.64
CA SER A 3 -30.55 12.97 -2.61
C SER A 3 -30.62 11.57 -1.96
N GLY A 4 -31.80 10.93 -1.91
CA GLY A 4 -31.96 9.62 -1.24
C GLY A 4 -31.40 8.42 -2.02
N ARG A 5 -31.38 8.47 -3.36
CA ARG A 5 -30.85 7.38 -4.21
C ARG A 5 -29.33 7.33 -4.22
N ALA A 6 -28.67 8.49 -4.13
CA ALA A 6 -27.21 8.59 -4.04
C ALA A 6 -26.69 7.98 -2.72
N THR A 7 -27.40 8.20 -1.62
CA THR A 7 -27.04 7.65 -0.30
C THR A 7 -27.19 6.13 -0.24
N LEU A 8 -28.27 5.57 -0.81
CA LEU A 8 -28.49 4.12 -0.82
C LEU A 8 -27.48 3.39 -1.73
N GLY A 9 -27.19 3.97 -2.91
CA GLY A 9 -26.18 3.43 -3.83
C GLY A 9 -24.76 3.47 -3.22
N GLY A 10 -24.42 4.55 -2.52
CA GLY A 10 -23.16 4.65 -1.78
C GLY A 10 -23.06 3.65 -0.63
N LEU A 11 -24.16 3.45 0.12
CA LEU A 11 -24.20 2.48 1.23
C LEU A 11 -24.04 1.04 0.72
N LEU A 12 -24.71 0.70 -0.37
CA LEU A 12 -24.57 -0.62 -1.01
C LEU A 12 -23.15 -0.84 -1.53
N LEU A 13 -22.54 0.16 -2.17
CA LEU A 13 -21.14 0.10 -2.59
C LEU A 13 -20.19 -0.07 -1.39
N ALA A 14 -20.45 0.60 -0.27
CA ALA A 14 -19.67 0.46 0.95
C ALA A 14 -19.82 -0.94 1.56
N LEU A 15 -21.03 -1.49 1.63
CA LEU A 15 -21.30 -2.85 2.13
C LEU A 15 -20.65 -3.91 1.25
N VAL A 16 -20.77 -3.78 -0.08
CA VAL A 16 -20.09 -4.67 -1.02
C VAL A 16 -18.57 -4.56 -0.86
N SER A 17 -18.03 -3.35 -0.74
CA SER A 17 -16.59 -3.16 -0.52
C SER A 17 -16.12 -3.82 0.78
N ALA A 18 -16.85 -3.63 1.88
CA ALA A 18 -16.53 -4.23 3.17
C ALA A 18 -16.61 -5.77 3.14
N ALA A 19 -17.67 -6.33 2.53
CA ALA A 19 -17.82 -7.77 2.38
C ALA A 19 -16.69 -8.37 1.53
N THR A 20 -16.39 -7.75 0.38
CA THR A 20 -15.31 -8.19 -0.52
C THR A 20 -13.94 -8.08 0.15
N PHE A 21 -13.72 -7.03 0.94
CA PHE A 21 -12.48 -6.83 1.70
C PHE A 21 -12.30 -7.90 2.77
N GLY A 22 -13.36 -8.26 3.51
CA GLY A 22 -13.34 -9.33 4.51
C GLY A 22 -13.02 -10.70 3.89
N THR A 23 -13.55 -11.00 2.70
CA THR A 23 -13.28 -12.26 1.98
C THR A 23 -11.84 -12.36 1.47
N SER A 24 -11.16 -11.22 1.24
CA SER A 24 -9.80 -11.20 0.68
C SER A 24 -8.78 -11.95 1.55
N GLY A 25 -8.93 -11.91 2.89
CA GLY A 25 -8.01 -12.59 3.80
C GLY A 25 -8.14 -14.11 3.75
N SER A 26 -9.38 -14.62 3.78
CA SER A 26 -9.67 -16.06 3.68
C SER A 26 -9.22 -16.63 2.33
N PHE A 27 -9.43 -15.88 1.25
CA PHE A 27 -8.99 -16.25 -0.09
C PHE A 27 -7.47 -16.26 -0.23
N ALA A 28 -6.78 -15.28 0.37
CA ALA A 28 -5.32 -15.27 0.42
C ALA A 28 -4.76 -16.48 1.18
N GLY A 29 -5.35 -16.83 2.34
CA GLY A 29 -4.98 -18.03 3.08
C GLY A 29 -5.13 -19.31 2.24
N ALA A 30 -6.29 -19.49 1.60
CA ALA A 30 -6.53 -20.66 0.75
C ALA A 30 -5.57 -20.76 -0.45
N LEU A 31 -5.13 -19.63 -1.03
CA LEU A 31 -4.12 -19.62 -2.10
C LEU A 31 -2.75 -20.09 -1.60
N LEU A 32 -2.34 -19.63 -0.41
CA LEU A 32 -1.08 -20.05 0.20
C LEU A 32 -1.10 -21.54 0.57
N ASP A 33 -2.22 -22.04 1.12
CA ASP A 33 -2.43 -23.46 1.41
C ASP A 33 -2.40 -24.32 0.13
N ALA A 34 -2.85 -23.75 -1.00
CA ALA A 34 -2.74 -24.36 -2.33
C ALA A 34 -1.32 -24.28 -2.93
N GLY A 35 -0.32 -23.82 -2.18
CA GLY A 35 1.08 -23.77 -2.59
C GLY A 35 1.47 -22.56 -3.43
N TRP A 36 0.61 -21.54 -3.52
CA TRP A 36 0.97 -20.30 -4.22
C TRP A 36 2.03 -19.55 -3.43
N SER A 37 3.02 -18.99 -4.13
CA SER A 37 3.89 -18.01 -3.51
C SER A 37 3.10 -16.71 -3.25
N PRO A 38 3.40 -16.00 -2.14
CA PRO A 38 2.79 -14.70 -1.87
C PRO A 38 2.96 -13.72 -3.04
N GLY A 39 4.13 -13.75 -3.69
CA GLY A 39 4.43 -12.95 -4.90
C GLY A 39 3.50 -13.26 -6.08
N ALA A 40 3.25 -14.53 -6.36
CA ALA A 40 2.35 -14.94 -7.44
C ALA A 40 0.90 -14.51 -7.16
N ALA A 41 0.43 -14.69 -5.92
CA ALA A 41 -0.92 -14.31 -5.53
C ALA A 41 -1.16 -12.80 -5.71
N VAL A 42 -0.23 -11.96 -5.28
CA VAL A 42 -0.41 -10.51 -5.40
C VAL A 42 -0.17 -10.00 -6.82
N THR A 43 0.81 -10.54 -7.55
CA THR A 43 1.01 -10.16 -8.97
C THR A 43 -0.25 -10.45 -9.78
N THR A 44 -0.88 -11.60 -9.55
CA THR A 44 -2.14 -11.99 -10.20
C THR A 44 -3.27 -11.05 -9.81
N ARG A 45 -3.39 -10.69 -8.52
CA ARG A 45 -4.40 -9.74 -8.03
C ARG A 45 -4.24 -8.36 -8.68
N ILE A 46 -3.02 -7.83 -8.74
CA ILE A 46 -2.73 -6.52 -9.35
C ILE A 46 -3.01 -6.56 -10.86
N GLY A 47 -2.60 -7.65 -11.54
CA GLY A 47 -2.88 -7.85 -12.96
C GLY A 47 -4.38 -7.89 -13.27
N LEU A 48 -5.15 -8.64 -12.48
CA LEU A 48 -6.62 -8.67 -12.58
C LEU A 48 -7.22 -7.29 -12.32
N ALA A 49 -6.79 -6.60 -11.26
CA ALA A 49 -7.25 -5.25 -10.96
C ALA A 49 -6.96 -4.28 -12.11
N ALA A 50 -5.79 -4.35 -12.72
CA ALA A 50 -5.43 -3.54 -13.88
C ALA A 50 -6.38 -3.81 -15.06
N VAL A 51 -6.66 -5.08 -15.39
CA VAL A 51 -7.60 -5.46 -16.46
C VAL A 51 -9.01 -4.94 -16.17
N PHE A 52 -9.53 -5.19 -14.97
CA PHE A 52 -10.88 -4.77 -14.59
C PHE A 52 -11.04 -3.24 -14.53
N LEU A 53 -10.02 -2.51 -14.08
CA LEU A 53 -10.03 -1.05 -14.02
C LEU A 53 -9.77 -0.39 -15.38
N THR A 54 -9.19 -1.10 -16.34
CA THR A 54 -8.96 -0.56 -17.70
C THR A 54 -10.28 -0.18 -18.36
N VAL A 55 -11.31 -1.02 -18.26
CA VAL A 55 -12.62 -0.77 -18.89
C VAL A 55 -13.29 0.52 -18.37
N PRO A 56 -13.50 0.74 -17.05
CA PRO A 56 -14.03 1.99 -16.54
C PRO A 56 -13.10 3.17 -16.81
N ALA A 57 -11.78 3.00 -16.76
CA ALA A 57 -10.83 4.06 -17.11
C ALA A 57 -11.01 4.53 -18.57
N LEU A 58 -11.18 3.61 -19.52
CA LEU A 58 -11.45 3.92 -20.92
C LEU A 58 -12.79 4.65 -21.10
N ILE A 59 -13.83 4.19 -20.40
CA ILE A 59 -15.16 4.82 -20.40
C ILE A 59 -15.09 6.24 -19.79
N GLN A 60 -14.26 6.46 -18.78
CA GLN A 60 -14.11 7.75 -18.10
C GLN A 60 -13.26 8.72 -18.93
N LEU A 61 -12.28 8.21 -19.68
CA LEU A 61 -11.47 9.00 -20.59
C LEU A 61 -12.28 9.59 -21.74
N ARG A 62 -13.32 8.90 -22.25
CA ARG A 62 -14.24 9.38 -23.32
C ARG A 62 -13.53 10.10 -24.48
N GLY A 63 -12.38 9.60 -24.92
CA GLY A 63 -11.61 10.22 -26.02
C GLY A 63 -10.68 11.37 -25.61
N ARG A 64 -10.62 11.77 -24.34
CA ARG A 64 -9.71 12.81 -23.80
C ARG A 64 -8.27 12.28 -23.60
N TRP A 65 -7.74 11.60 -24.61
CA TRP A 65 -6.42 10.98 -24.61
C TRP A 65 -5.28 11.97 -24.37
N ILE A 66 -5.49 13.25 -24.68
CA ILE A 66 -4.53 14.32 -24.41
C ILE A 66 -4.23 14.46 -22.91
N LEU A 67 -5.22 14.24 -22.04
CA LEU A 67 -5.04 14.30 -20.59
C LEU A 67 -4.23 13.11 -20.09
N LEU A 68 -4.47 11.92 -20.65
CA LEU A 68 -3.64 10.75 -20.34
C LEU A 68 -2.21 10.98 -20.81
N ARG A 69 -2.00 11.39 -22.07
CA ARG A 69 -0.66 11.63 -22.62
C ARG A 69 0.12 12.67 -21.82
N ARG A 70 -0.52 13.74 -21.37
CA ARG A 70 0.12 14.79 -20.56
C ARG A 70 0.51 14.31 -19.16
N ASN A 71 -0.20 13.33 -18.61
CA ASN A 71 0.04 12.80 -17.27
C ASN A 71 0.62 11.37 -17.28
N LEU A 72 1.00 10.84 -18.46
CA LEU A 72 1.53 9.48 -18.61
C LEU A 72 2.72 9.25 -17.68
N GLY A 73 3.60 10.25 -17.54
CA GLY A 73 4.73 10.18 -16.62
C GLY A 73 4.29 9.94 -15.17
N LEU A 74 3.27 10.66 -14.68
CA LEU A 74 2.74 10.46 -13.33
C LEU A 74 2.05 9.09 -13.17
N VAL A 75 1.29 8.64 -14.17
CA VAL A 75 0.64 7.32 -14.16
C VAL A 75 1.68 6.20 -14.12
N VAL A 76 2.74 6.32 -14.92
CA VAL A 76 3.84 5.35 -14.97
C VAL A 76 4.63 5.37 -13.66
N ILE A 77 4.98 6.54 -13.15
CA ILE A 77 5.69 6.66 -11.86
C ILE A 77 4.86 6.06 -10.73
N PHE A 78 3.56 6.34 -10.69
CA PHE A 78 2.67 5.76 -9.69
C PHE A 78 2.58 4.24 -9.82
N GLY A 79 2.33 3.71 -11.02
CA GLY A 79 2.26 2.27 -11.25
C GLY A 79 3.57 1.54 -10.93
N LEU A 80 4.71 2.12 -11.29
CA LEU A 80 6.02 1.50 -11.06
C LEU A 80 6.48 1.66 -9.61
N ALA A 81 6.47 2.87 -9.05
CA ALA A 81 7.04 3.13 -7.74
C ALA A 81 6.10 2.76 -6.59
N ALA A 82 4.82 3.16 -6.67
CA ALA A 82 3.86 2.97 -5.60
C ALA A 82 3.22 1.57 -5.62
N VAL A 83 3.08 0.94 -6.79
CA VAL A 83 2.43 -0.37 -6.92
C VAL A 83 3.45 -1.49 -7.11
N ALA A 84 4.19 -1.49 -8.24
CA ALA A 84 5.05 -2.62 -8.57
C ALA A 84 6.28 -2.75 -7.65
N ALA A 85 7.02 -1.66 -7.43
CA ALA A 85 8.24 -1.65 -6.63
C ALA A 85 7.94 -1.90 -5.16
N ALA A 86 6.92 -1.23 -4.59
CA ALA A 86 6.47 -1.46 -3.21
C ALA A 86 6.21 -2.95 -2.96
N GLN A 87 5.48 -3.58 -3.88
CA GLN A 87 5.13 -4.97 -3.81
C GLN A 87 6.34 -5.91 -3.92
N LEU A 88 7.21 -5.65 -4.90
CA LEU A 88 8.44 -6.43 -5.11
C LEU A 88 9.32 -6.38 -3.86
N PHE A 89 9.54 -5.19 -3.32
CA PHE A 89 10.37 -5.00 -2.12
C PHE A 89 9.74 -5.64 -0.89
N PHE A 90 8.42 -5.57 -0.72
CA PHE A 90 7.75 -6.29 0.35
C PHE A 90 8.00 -7.80 0.28
N PHE A 91 7.90 -8.41 -0.90
CA PHE A 91 8.16 -9.84 -1.05
C PHE A 91 9.62 -10.21 -0.81
N LEU A 92 10.56 -9.42 -1.35
CA LEU A 92 11.98 -9.61 -1.10
C LEU A 92 12.34 -9.44 0.39
N SER A 93 11.57 -8.64 1.14
CA SER A 93 11.67 -8.52 2.59
C SER A 93 11.16 -9.78 3.27
N VAL A 94 9.95 -10.25 2.93
CA VAL A 94 9.32 -11.43 3.54
C VAL A 94 10.12 -12.73 3.33
N GLU A 95 10.90 -12.83 2.25
CA GLU A 95 11.82 -13.94 2.02
C GLU A 95 12.97 -14.00 3.05
N ARG A 96 13.28 -12.89 3.72
CA ARG A 96 14.48 -12.71 4.55
C ARG A 96 14.19 -12.38 6.01
N VAL A 97 13.04 -11.77 6.29
CA VAL A 97 12.59 -11.42 7.63
C VAL A 97 11.16 -11.90 7.86
N PRO A 98 10.76 -12.16 9.13
CA PRO A 98 9.39 -12.54 9.45
C PRO A 98 8.36 -11.56 8.87
N VAL A 99 7.22 -12.07 8.40
CA VAL A 99 6.15 -11.26 7.77
C VAL A 99 5.71 -10.10 8.67
N GLY A 100 5.59 -10.33 9.98
CA GLY A 100 5.23 -9.26 10.93
C GLY A 100 6.24 -8.11 10.94
N VAL A 101 7.53 -8.41 10.85
CA VAL A 101 8.60 -7.41 10.74
C VAL A 101 8.51 -6.66 9.41
N ALA A 102 8.31 -7.37 8.29
CA ALA A 102 8.17 -6.75 6.98
C ALA A 102 6.98 -5.77 6.92
N ILE A 103 5.82 -6.13 7.49
CA ILE A 103 4.62 -5.28 7.54
C ILE A 103 4.88 -4.03 8.38
N LEU A 104 5.59 -4.16 9.50
CA LEU A 104 5.91 -3.01 10.35
C LEU A 104 6.90 -2.06 9.68
N LEU A 105 7.91 -2.60 9.00
CA LEU A 105 8.81 -1.81 8.17
C LEU A 105 8.04 -1.09 7.07
N GLU A 106 7.13 -1.77 6.36
CA GLU A 106 6.31 -1.15 5.33
C GLU A 106 5.43 -0.02 5.88
N TYR A 107 4.75 -0.24 7.03
CA TYR A 107 3.92 0.78 7.66
C TYR A 107 4.69 1.97 8.22
N SER A 108 6.00 1.85 8.43
CA SER A 108 6.85 3.02 8.72
C SER A 108 6.80 4.07 7.59
N GLY A 109 6.30 3.73 6.41
CA GLY A 109 6.03 4.66 5.31
C GLY A 109 5.14 5.83 5.72
N VAL A 110 4.24 5.67 6.70
CA VAL A 110 3.44 6.78 7.25
C VAL A 110 4.32 7.85 7.88
N LEU A 111 5.42 7.47 8.52
CA LEU A 111 6.38 8.42 9.09
C LEU A 111 7.13 9.19 8.00
N LEU A 112 7.44 8.53 6.88
CA LEU A 112 8.01 9.19 5.69
C LEU A 112 7.04 10.24 5.13
N VAL A 113 5.73 9.95 5.10
CA VAL A 113 4.70 10.91 4.68
C VAL A 113 4.66 12.13 5.62
N VAL A 114 4.67 11.91 6.94
CA VAL A 114 4.70 13.00 7.93
C VAL A 114 5.96 13.85 7.76
N GLY A 115 7.13 13.22 7.60
CA GLY A 115 8.39 13.92 7.36
C GLY A 115 8.38 14.73 6.06
N TRP A 116 7.80 14.18 4.99
CA TRP A 116 7.65 14.85 3.70
C TRP A 116 6.72 16.07 3.78
N LEU A 117 5.58 15.95 4.45
CA LEU A 117 4.65 17.06 4.65
C LEU A 117 5.27 18.17 5.50
N TRP A 118 6.04 17.80 6.53
CA TRP A 118 6.80 18.75 7.33
C TRP A 118 7.86 19.48 6.50
N TRP A 119 8.61 18.76 5.66
CA TRP A 119 9.56 19.35 4.72
C TRP A 119 8.89 20.35 3.76
N ARG A 120 7.66 20.06 3.32
CA ARG A 120 6.83 20.95 2.51
C ARG A 120 6.20 22.12 3.27
N GLY A 121 6.53 22.29 4.55
CA GLY A 121 6.10 23.42 5.37
C GLY A 121 4.81 23.20 6.16
N GLN A 122 4.18 22.03 6.07
CA GLN A 122 3.02 21.69 6.90
C GLN A 122 3.48 21.15 8.25
N ARG A 123 3.55 22.02 9.26
CA ARG A 123 4.00 21.64 10.60
C ARG A 123 3.04 20.63 11.23
N PRO A 124 3.50 19.40 11.54
CA PRO A 124 2.66 18.41 12.21
C PRO A 124 2.27 18.90 13.61
N GLY A 125 1.01 18.67 13.99
CA GLY A 125 0.55 18.99 15.33
C GLY A 125 1.27 18.13 16.39
N PRO A 126 1.26 18.56 17.67
CA PRO A 126 1.92 17.83 18.76
C PRO A 126 1.41 16.38 18.91
N LEU A 127 0.13 16.13 18.59
CA LEU A 127 -0.48 14.79 18.57
C LEU A 127 0.06 13.89 17.45
N THR A 128 0.33 14.45 16.26
CA THR A 128 0.94 13.71 15.14
C THR A 128 2.38 13.34 15.48
N LEU A 129 3.10 14.27 16.13
CA LEU A 129 4.47 14.05 16.54
C LEU A 129 4.58 12.99 17.64
N SER A 130 3.71 13.04 18.65
CA SER A 130 3.69 12.01 19.71
C SER A 130 3.28 10.65 19.15
N GLY A 131 2.29 10.58 18.26
CA GLY A 131 1.91 9.35 17.56
C GLY A 131 3.06 8.78 16.72
N ALA A 132 3.82 9.63 16.02
CA ALA A 132 4.99 9.23 15.25
C ALA A 132 6.11 8.65 16.14
N VAL A 133 6.37 9.28 17.30
CA VAL A 133 7.35 8.78 18.28
C VAL A 133 6.90 7.43 18.85
N VAL A 134 5.63 7.29 19.23
CA VAL A 134 5.08 6.02 19.74
C VAL A 134 5.17 4.91 18.69
N ALA A 135 4.86 5.21 17.43
CA ALA A 135 4.99 4.26 16.33
C ALA A 135 6.45 3.83 16.11
N MET A 136 7.40 4.78 16.16
CA MET A 136 8.84 4.48 16.08
C MET A 136 9.31 3.57 17.21
N VAL A 137 8.87 3.83 18.45
CA VAL A 137 9.20 3.01 19.61
C VAL A 137 8.61 1.60 19.45
N GLY A 138 7.34 1.49 19.05
CA GLY A 138 6.71 0.20 18.78
C GLY A 138 7.43 -0.60 17.70
N LEU A 139 7.89 0.07 16.64
CA LEU A 139 8.68 -0.55 15.57
C LEU A 139 9.99 -1.12 16.12
N VAL A 140 10.76 -0.36 16.91
CA VAL A 140 12.01 -0.82 17.53
C VAL A 140 11.79 -2.03 18.44
N LEU A 141 10.70 -2.03 19.22
CA LEU A 141 10.37 -3.12 20.12
C LEU A 141 10.02 -4.42 19.37
N VAL A 142 9.28 -4.33 18.26
CA VAL A 142 8.90 -5.53 17.49
C VAL A 142 10.03 -6.03 16.58
N LEU A 143 10.90 -5.14 16.12
CA LEU A 143 12.12 -5.54 15.39
C LEU A 143 13.08 -6.36 16.27
N ASP A 144 12.82 -6.46 17.58
CA ASP A 144 13.65 -7.16 18.56
C ASP A 144 15.15 -6.86 18.41
N LEU A 145 15.47 -5.60 18.10
CA LEU A 145 16.85 -5.12 17.95
C LEU A 145 17.65 -5.22 19.26
N LEU A 146 16.96 -5.47 20.37
CA LEU A 146 17.49 -5.64 21.72
C LEU A 146 17.56 -7.12 22.15
N GLY A 147 17.04 -8.05 21.35
CA GLY A 147 17.05 -9.50 21.59
C GLY A 147 18.10 -10.25 20.76
N ALA A 148 18.13 -11.58 20.93
CA ALA A 148 19.09 -12.49 20.28
C ALA A 148 18.73 -12.83 18.82
N VAL A 149 17.74 -12.15 18.23
CA VAL A 149 17.26 -12.41 16.86
C VAL A 149 18.08 -11.60 15.86
N SER A 150 18.99 -12.28 15.16
CA SER A 150 19.72 -11.68 14.04
C SER A 150 18.78 -11.49 12.84
N LEU A 151 18.26 -10.28 12.64
CA LEU A 151 17.55 -9.91 11.42
C LEU A 151 18.53 -9.80 10.25
N ASP A 152 18.13 -10.31 9.08
CA ASP A 152 18.88 -10.10 7.84
C ASP A 152 18.81 -8.62 7.43
N PRO A 153 19.94 -7.88 7.40
CA PRO A 153 19.97 -6.47 6.99
C PRO A 153 19.42 -6.23 5.59
N ILE A 154 19.55 -7.22 4.70
CA ILE A 154 19.02 -7.14 3.33
C ILE A 154 17.50 -7.17 3.36
N GLY A 155 16.89 -8.01 4.20
CA GLY A 155 15.44 -8.04 4.40
C GLY A 155 14.92 -6.72 4.95
N VAL A 156 15.62 -6.13 5.93
CA VAL A 156 15.27 -4.81 6.48
C VAL A 156 15.31 -3.72 5.41
N LEU A 157 16.36 -3.71 4.58
CA LEU A 157 16.49 -2.75 3.48
C LEU A 157 15.32 -2.85 2.50
N TRP A 158 14.91 -4.07 2.14
CA TRP A 158 13.75 -4.29 1.28
C TRP A 158 12.44 -3.80 1.94
N GLY A 159 12.23 -4.05 3.23
CA GLY A 159 11.07 -3.53 3.95
C GLY A 159 11.01 -1.99 3.97
N LEU A 160 12.16 -1.33 4.14
CA LEU A 160 12.25 0.14 4.06
C LEU A 160 12.00 0.67 2.65
N LEU A 161 12.47 -0.02 1.61
CA LEU A 161 12.18 0.34 0.23
C LEU A 161 10.68 0.16 -0.09
N ALA A 162 10.03 -0.85 0.48
CA ALA A 162 8.57 -1.00 0.40
C ALA A 162 7.84 0.18 1.05
N ALA A 163 8.33 0.64 2.21
CA ALA A 163 7.81 1.81 2.91
C ALA A 163 7.87 3.10 2.07
N VAL A 164 8.93 3.28 1.27
CA VAL A 164 9.05 4.40 0.32
C VAL A 164 7.99 4.30 -0.77
N GLY A 165 7.70 3.10 -1.28
CA GLY A 165 6.62 2.87 -2.23
C GLY A 165 5.25 3.24 -1.64
N LEU A 166 4.97 2.83 -0.40
CA LEU A 166 3.77 3.20 0.35
C LEU A 166 3.66 4.73 0.55
N ALA A 167 4.76 5.38 0.92
CA ALA A 167 4.78 6.84 1.08
C ALA A 167 4.52 7.56 -0.25
N THR A 168 5.07 7.06 -1.35
CA THR A 168 4.85 7.58 -2.71
C THR A 168 3.38 7.47 -3.10
N TYR A 169 2.73 6.35 -2.78
CA TYR A 169 1.28 6.16 -2.98
C TYR A 169 0.48 7.26 -2.27
N PHE A 170 0.75 7.48 -0.98
CA PHE A 170 0.03 8.47 -0.18
C PHE A 170 0.30 9.92 -0.56
N VAL A 171 1.50 10.24 -1.06
CA VAL A 171 1.85 11.61 -1.46
C VAL A 171 1.27 11.99 -2.82
N ILE A 172 1.12 11.02 -3.72
CA ILE A 172 0.58 11.25 -5.08
C ILE A 172 -0.95 11.17 -5.10
N SER A 173 -1.56 10.34 -4.25
CA SER A 173 -3.02 10.14 -4.16
C SER A 173 -3.72 11.23 -3.35
#